data_AF-V6TS71-F1
#
_entry.id   AF-V6TS71-F1
#
_cell.length_a   1.000
_cell.length_b   1.000
_cell.length_c   1.000
_cell.angle_alpha   90.00
_cell.angle_beta   90.00
_cell.angle_gamma   90.00
#
_symmetry.space_group_name_H-M   'P 1'
#
loop_
_entity.id
_entity.type
_entity.pdbx_description
1 polymer ?
#
loop_
_entity_poly.entity_id
_entity_poly.type
_entity_poly.pdbx_seq_one_letter_code
_entity_poly.pdbx_strand_id
1 'polypeptide(L)'
;VANCGTCAREGSSTTATCKTCQAGAFLEGGQCTVCGVDCLVCASATECGTCTAGKYLKTDSKTCVDAAECPSGTYADPANGQCKACSTIDTNCGTCEYNDAAGKGRCLTCTAESDKIPRTAVDGTSTCVAKDYNGCKGADGAAFITDDKSACLLCSDTSVDDTKPNDRGVAGCKTCEKSSAAPPSCSACLPGYFFETGTKTCTLCKGNCEVCGSGGEISTCTKCLPGFFLKSDGGKACIPCDSTTEGGSADCQECTNVGTFKCTKCKANYKQSGSNPVTCTKACEDPTACGGTAGSCKAAVLDDKGAFRYYCSLCGESTKFPIDGICNNVKGSNTCDKGVCTQCAAGYFLYMGGCYKVDQPPGSLMCTTAEGGICTTAANSRYFKVPGATDKQQSVLGCGNPLGVALSDTKAYVGVEGCRTCEAPTALSSAGMAAAKCTACNEGKALTGSGYGCVTCSVPGCSACRADNMCEACGDGHRLEGETCVRTGGNLSTGAIAGISVAAVVVVGGLVGFLCWWFICRGKA
;
A
#
# COMPACT_ATOMS: atom_id res chain seq x y z
N VAL A 1 -24.45 -30.18 16.10
CA VAL A 1 -25.00 -28.81 16.08
C VAL A 1 -24.60 -28.17 14.75
N ALA A 2 -25.55 -27.73 13.93
CA ALA A 2 -25.23 -27.06 12.66
C ALA A 2 -24.45 -25.76 12.93
N ASN A 3 -23.55 -25.38 12.02
CA ASN A 3 -22.69 -24.18 12.14
C ASN A 3 -21.79 -24.15 13.38
N CYS A 4 -21.52 -25.29 14.00
CA CYS A 4 -20.67 -25.39 15.17
C CYS A 4 -19.20 -25.60 14.77
N GLY A 5 -18.33 -24.69 15.20
CA GLY A 5 -16.89 -24.75 14.97
C GLY A 5 -16.18 -25.67 15.97
N THR A 6 -16.57 -25.63 17.24
CA THR A 6 -16.04 -26.57 18.26
C THR A 6 -17.15 -27.09 19.16
N CYS A 7 -17.14 -28.40 19.41
CA CYS A 7 -18.05 -29.05 20.33
C CYS A 7 -17.32 -29.51 21.60
N ALA A 8 -17.99 -29.42 22.74
CA ALA A 8 -17.55 -30.02 23.99
C ALA A 8 -18.55 -31.08 24.44
N ARG A 9 -18.03 -32.11 25.09
CA ARG A 9 -18.83 -33.12 25.78
C ARG A 9 -18.70 -32.87 27.27
N GLU A 10 -19.76 -32.40 27.92
CA GLU A 10 -19.78 -32.23 29.37
C GLU A 10 -20.33 -33.51 30.04
N GLY A 11 -19.47 -34.18 30.82
CA GLY A 11 -19.85 -35.31 31.67
C GLY A 11 -20.33 -36.57 30.94
N SER A 12 -21.23 -37.33 31.58
CA SER A 12 -21.83 -38.58 31.07
C SER A 12 -22.96 -38.36 30.06
N SER A 13 -23.19 -37.11 29.62
CA SER A 13 -24.21 -36.75 28.63
C SER A 13 -23.94 -37.45 27.27
N THR A 14 -25.02 -37.91 26.64
CA THR A 14 -25.02 -38.44 25.27
C THR A 14 -25.14 -37.33 24.21
N THR A 15 -25.33 -36.07 24.62
CA THR A 15 -25.59 -34.93 23.73
C THR A 15 -24.42 -33.95 23.74
N ALA A 16 -23.80 -33.69 22.58
CA ALA A 16 -22.71 -32.74 22.42
C ALA A 16 -23.25 -31.30 22.28
N THR A 17 -22.70 -30.35 23.07
CA THR A 17 -23.04 -28.93 23.02
C THR A 17 -21.99 -28.13 22.26
N CYS A 18 -22.42 -27.06 21.59
CA CYS A 18 -21.50 -26.19 20.85
C CYS A 18 -20.84 -25.16 21.76
N LYS A 19 -19.53 -24.97 21.63
CA LYS A 19 -18.76 -23.97 22.38
C LYS A 19 -18.43 -22.73 21.55
N THR A 20 -18.12 -22.92 20.27
CA THR A 20 -17.89 -21.81 19.33
C THR A 20 -18.57 -22.10 18.00
N CYS A 21 -19.20 -21.08 17.43
CA CYS A 21 -19.84 -21.17 16.12
C CYS A 21 -18.84 -20.86 15.01
N GLN A 22 -19.12 -21.36 13.80
CA GLN A 22 -18.43 -20.98 12.59
C GLN A 22 -18.74 -19.51 12.25
N ALA A 23 -17.88 -18.86 11.47
CA ALA A 23 -18.13 -17.50 11.00
C ALA A 23 -19.48 -17.42 10.26
N GLY A 24 -20.21 -16.33 10.46
CA GLY A 24 -21.59 -16.18 10.02
C GLY A 24 -22.64 -16.78 10.97
N ALA A 25 -22.25 -17.22 12.18
CA ALA A 25 -23.18 -17.66 13.21
C ALA A 25 -22.72 -17.25 14.63
N PHE A 26 -23.68 -17.01 15.53
CA PHE A 26 -23.45 -16.68 16.94
C PHE A 26 -24.01 -17.76 17.87
N LEU A 27 -23.45 -17.89 19.06
CA LEU A 27 -23.82 -18.93 20.03
C LEU A 27 -24.97 -18.45 20.91
N GLU A 28 -26.07 -19.20 20.93
CA GLU A 28 -27.24 -18.95 21.77
C GLU A 28 -27.73 -20.28 22.35
N GLY A 29 -27.76 -20.39 23.69
CA GLY A 29 -28.26 -21.61 24.37
C GLY A 29 -27.50 -22.90 24.04
N GLY A 30 -26.22 -22.83 23.63
CA GLY A 30 -25.43 -23.99 23.21
C GLY A 30 -25.68 -24.46 21.77
N GLN A 31 -26.47 -23.70 21.01
CA GLN A 31 -26.73 -23.86 19.58
C GLN A 31 -26.21 -22.64 18.80
N CYS A 32 -25.95 -22.82 17.51
CA CYS A 32 -25.45 -21.74 16.65
C CYS A 32 -26.58 -21.22 15.75
N THR A 33 -26.89 -19.94 15.90
CA THR A 33 -27.89 -19.22 15.09
C THR A 33 -27.15 -18.40 14.04
N VAL A 34 -27.66 -18.38 12.80
CA VAL A 34 -27.02 -17.67 11.69
C VAL A 34 -27.13 -16.15 11.90
N CYS A 35 -26.07 -15.43 11.56
CA CYS A 35 -26.06 -13.97 11.55
C CYS A 35 -27.02 -13.39 10.49
N GLY A 36 -27.30 -12.10 10.59
CA GLY A 36 -28.02 -11.36 9.55
C GLY A 36 -27.29 -11.42 8.19
N VAL A 37 -28.01 -11.03 7.13
CA VAL A 37 -27.48 -11.02 5.75
C VAL A 37 -26.17 -10.23 5.68
N ASP A 38 -25.22 -10.76 4.90
CA ASP A 38 -23.91 -10.15 4.66
C ASP A 38 -23.03 -9.92 5.91
N CYS A 39 -23.39 -10.51 7.05
CA CYS A 39 -22.66 -10.39 8.31
C CYS A 39 -21.76 -11.59 8.62
N LEU A 40 -20.47 -11.32 8.89
CA LEU A 40 -19.45 -12.33 9.18
C LEU A 40 -19.31 -12.62 10.68
N VAL A 41 -19.37 -11.60 11.51
CA VAL A 41 -19.36 -11.73 12.98
C VAL A 41 -20.52 -10.91 13.52
N CYS A 42 -21.40 -11.53 14.29
CA CYS A 42 -22.56 -10.88 14.90
C CYS A 42 -22.68 -11.22 16.38
N ALA A 43 -23.29 -10.30 17.15
CA ALA A 43 -23.69 -10.55 18.53
C ALA A 43 -25.11 -11.14 18.61
N SER A 44 -25.94 -10.86 17.60
CA SER A 44 -27.30 -11.40 17.44
C SER A 44 -27.67 -11.43 15.96
N ALA A 45 -28.86 -11.95 15.63
CA ALA A 45 -29.36 -11.97 14.24
C ALA A 45 -29.47 -10.56 13.61
N THR A 46 -29.55 -9.50 14.41
CA THR A 46 -29.71 -8.11 13.94
C THR A 46 -28.52 -7.20 14.27
N GLU A 47 -27.57 -7.65 15.08
CA GLU A 47 -26.41 -6.85 15.48
C GLU A 47 -25.13 -7.39 14.85
N CYS A 48 -24.78 -6.84 13.68
CA CYS A 48 -23.54 -7.18 13.01
C CYS A 48 -22.34 -6.40 13.61
N GLY A 49 -21.24 -7.11 13.84
CA GLY A 49 -19.96 -6.56 14.25
C GLY A 49 -18.97 -6.40 13.09
N THR A 50 -18.94 -7.35 12.15
CA THR A 50 -18.13 -7.26 10.93
C THR A 50 -18.86 -7.84 9.73
N CYS A 51 -18.69 -7.19 8.58
CA CYS A 51 -19.34 -7.61 7.35
C CYS A 51 -18.51 -8.63 6.57
N THR A 52 -19.19 -9.34 5.69
CA THR A 52 -18.57 -10.17 4.66
C THR A 52 -17.74 -9.31 3.68
N ALA A 53 -16.80 -9.93 2.97
CA ALA A 53 -15.89 -9.20 2.09
C ALA A 53 -16.65 -8.40 1.02
N GLY A 54 -16.28 -7.11 0.87
CA GLY A 54 -16.93 -6.19 -0.08
C GLY A 54 -18.14 -5.43 0.48
N LYS A 55 -18.57 -5.74 1.72
CA LYS A 55 -19.69 -5.08 2.40
C LYS A 55 -19.19 -4.18 3.53
N TYR A 56 -19.98 -3.17 3.87
CA TYR A 56 -19.60 -2.10 4.80
C TYR A 56 -20.60 -2.00 5.94
N LEU A 57 -20.07 -1.98 7.18
CA LEU A 57 -20.88 -1.86 8.37
C LEU A 57 -21.40 -0.44 8.56
N LYS A 58 -22.71 -0.29 8.66
CA LYS A 58 -23.38 0.90 9.20
C LYS A 58 -23.27 0.91 10.72
N THR A 59 -22.47 1.82 11.27
CA THR A 59 -22.15 1.82 12.72
C THR A 59 -23.37 2.09 13.60
N ASP A 60 -24.35 2.84 13.11
CA ASP A 60 -25.59 3.22 13.77
C ASP A 60 -26.60 2.06 13.84
N SER A 61 -26.86 1.40 12.73
CA SER A 61 -27.86 0.33 12.60
C SER A 61 -27.27 -1.07 12.80
N LYS A 62 -25.95 -1.22 12.84
CA LYS A 62 -25.24 -2.51 12.91
C LYS A 62 -25.62 -3.46 11.77
N THR A 63 -25.89 -2.91 10.59
CA THR A 63 -26.22 -3.67 9.37
C THR A 63 -25.12 -3.51 8.32
N CYS A 64 -25.00 -4.49 7.43
CA CYS A 64 -24.03 -4.49 6.33
C CYS A 64 -24.69 -4.04 5.03
N VAL A 65 -24.00 -3.19 4.27
CA VAL A 65 -24.49 -2.64 3.01
C VAL A 65 -23.42 -2.62 1.92
N ASP A 66 -23.84 -2.40 0.68
CA ASP A 66 -22.92 -2.11 -0.42
C ASP A 66 -22.35 -0.68 -0.31
N ALA A 67 -21.22 -0.43 -0.97
CA ALA A 67 -20.52 0.87 -0.89
C ALA A 67 -21.44 2.07 -1.24
N ALA A 68 -22.31 1.90 -2.24
CA ALA A 68 -23.23 2.93 -2.70
C ALA A 68 -24.39 3.22 -1.73
N GLU A 69 -24.60 2.34 -0.75
CA GLU A 69 -25.72 2.41 0.21
C GLU A 69 -25.27 2.93 1.59
N CYS A 70 -24.00 3.34 1.70
CA CYS A 70 -23.53 4.06 2.88
C CYS A 70 -24.37 5.35 3.07
N PRO A 71 -24.75 5.69 4.31
CA PRO A 71 -25.61 6.84 4.56
C PRO A 71 -24.99 8.15 4.08
N SER A 72 -25.82 9.14 3.75
CA SER A 72 -25.35 10.49 3.41
C SER A 72 -24.45 11.06 4.50
N GLY A 73 -23.35 11.72 4.10
CA GLY A 73 -22.33 12.21 5.04
C GLY A 73 -21.38 11.11 5.54
N THR A 74 -21.37 9.94 4.88
CA THR A 74 -20.40 8.87 5.11
C THR A 74 -19.82 8.37 3.78
N TYR A 75 -18.69 7.66 3.84
CA TYR A 75 -18.07 6.97 2.71
C TYR A 75 -17.74 5.52 3.10
N ALA A 76 -17.71 4.63 2.11
CA ALA A 76 -17.29 3.26 2.29
C ALA A 76 -15.75 3.20 2.46
N ASP A 77 -15.26 2.71 3.60
CA ASP A 77 -13.83 2.56 3.89
C ASP A 77 -13.42 1.08 3.77
N PRO A 78 -12.75 0.66 2.67
CA PRO A 78 -12.34 -0.73 2.45
C PRO A 78 -11.29 -1.22 3.45
N ALA A 79 -10.49 -0.33 4.03
CA ALA A 79 -9.46 -0.70 4.99
C ALA A 79 -10.06 -1.19 6.32
N ASN A 80 -11.24 -0.67 6.67
CA ASN A 80 -11.93 -0.99 7.92
C ASN A 80 -13.23 -1.78 7.71
N GLY A 81 -13.75 -1.85 6.49
CA GLY A 81 -15.01 -2.52 6.16
C GLY A 81 -16.23 -1.82 6.76
N GLN A 82 -16.21 -0.48 6.83
CA GLN A 82 -17.25 0.32 7.50
C GLN A 82 -17.64 1.56 6.69
N CYS A 83 -18.87 2.03 6.86
CA CYS A 83 -19.26 3.37 6.40
C CYS A 83 -18.76 4.40 7.44
N LYS A 84 -17.73 5.17 7.09
CA LYS A 84 -17.14 6.18 7.97
C LYS A 84 -17.69 7.56 7.68
N ALA A 85 -17.97 8.33 8.74
CA ALA A 85 -18.47 9.69 8.58
C ALA A 85 -17.43 10.61 7.93
N CYS A 86 -17.88 11.49 7.03
CA CYS A 86 -17.01 12.51 6.42
C CYS A 86 -16.35 13.40 7.48
N SER A 87 -17.03 13.62 8.61
CA SER A 87 -16.51 14.38 9.75
C SER A 87 -15.25 13.76 10.39
N THR A 88 -14.94 12.49 10.13
CA THR A 88 -13.68 11.86 10.59
C THR A 88 -12.49 12.23 9.71
N ILE A 89 -12.73 12.74 8.48
CA ILE A 89 -11.69 13.26 7.59
C ILE A 89 -11.34 14.69 8.01
N ASP A 90 -12.36 15.54 8.09
CA ASP A 90 -12.30 16.90 8.62
C ASP A 90 -13.66 17.20 9.24
N THR A 91 -13.71 17.87 10.39
CA THR A 91 -14.97 18.17 11.08
C THR A 91 -15.94 19.01 10.26
N ASN A 92 -15.45 19.71 9.23
CA ASN A 92 -16.24 20.52 8.31
C ASN A 92 -16.46 19.83 6.96
N CYS A 93 -16.11 18.56 6.82
CA CYS A 93 -16.33 17.83 5.57
C CYS A 93 -17.81 17.44 5.44
N GLY A 94 -18.47 17.96 4.39
CA GLY A 94 -19.89 17.72 4.14
C GLY A 94 -20.14 16.44 3.36
N THR A 95 -19.51 16.33 2.19
CA THR A 95 -19.53 15.11 1.37
C THR A 95 -18.12 14.61 1.16
N CYS A 96 -17.98 13.30 1.00
CA CYS A 96 -16.70 12.64 0.93
C CYS A 96 -16.80 11.32 0.16
N GLU A 97 -15.64 10.81 -0.23
CA GLU A 97 -15.47 9.52 -0.88
C GLU A 97 -14.20 8.85 -0.37
N TYR A 98 -13.99 7.60 -0.77
CA TYR A 98 -12.70 6.95 -0.62
C TYR A 98 -11.79 7.28 -1.80
N ASN A 99 -10.59 7.78 -1.52
CA ASN A 99 -9.57 7.97 -2.54
C ASN A 99 -8.66 6.74 -2.58
N ASP A 100 -8.93 5.84 -3.53
CA ASP A 100 -8.15 4.61 -3.73
C ASP A 100 -6.65 4.86 -3.92
N ALA A 101 -6.28 5.96 -4.58
CA ALA A 101 -4.89 6.30 -4.84
C ALA A 101 -4.13 6.70 -3.57
N ALA A 102 -4.82 7.28 -2.59
CA ALA A 102 -4.25 7.68 -1.30
C ALA A 102 -4.53 6.68 -0.16
N GLY A 103 -5.45 5.75 -0.36
CA GLY A 103 -5.94 4.84 0.68
C GLY A 103 -6.69 5.55 1.83
N LYS A 104 -7.18 6.77 1.61
CA LYS A 104 -7.79 7.64 2.64
C LYS A 104 -9.13 8.20 2.18
N GLY A 105 -9.97 8.59 3.14
CA GLY A 105 -11.15 9.40 2.84
C GLY A 105 -10.76 10.77 2.28
N ARG A 106 -11.43 11.20 1.21
CA ARG A 106 -11.26 12.50 0.55
C ARG A 106 -12.53 13.32 0.68
N CYS A 107 -12.38 14.58 1.06
CA CYS A 107 -13.48 15.51 1.13
C CYS A 107 -13.80 16.09 -0.25
N LEU A 108 -15.08 16.07 -0.62
CA LEU A 108 -15.58 16.58 -1.91
C LEU A 108 -16.28 17.93 -1.76
N THR A 109 -16.94 18.18 -0.62
CA THR A 109 -17.52 19.48 -0.27
C THR A 109 -17.38 19.76 1.22
N CYS A 110 -17.41 21.04 1.60
CA CYS A 110 -17.33 21.46 3.00
C CYS A 110 -18.70 21.93 3.50
N THR A 111 -19.06 21.70 4.76
CA THR A 111 -20.36 22.09 5.33
C THR A 111 -20.60 23.61 5.42
N ALA A 112 -19.54 24.42 5.26
CA ALA A 112 -19.59 25.88 5.20
C ALA A 112 -19.08 26.40 3.84
N GLU A 113 -19.75 26.00 2.75
CA GLU A 113 -19.32 26.21 1.34
C GLU A 113 -19.06 27.68 0.96
N SER A 114 -19.64 28.65 1.68
CA SER A 114 -19.38 30.08 1.46
C SER A 114 -17.95 30.50 1.82
N ASP A 115 -17.34 29.85 2.82
CA ASP A 115 -16.10 30.30 3.44
C ASP A 115 -14.98 29.26 3.41
N LYS A 116 -15.32 27.99 3.10
CA LYS A 116 -14.37 26.88 3.05
C LYS A 116 -14.43 26.10 1.76
N ILE A 117 -13.30 25.49 1.41
CA ILE A 117 -13.15 24.67 0.22
C ILE A 117 -12.31 23.42 0.52
N PRO A 118 -12.59 22.28 -0.13
CA PRO A 118 -11.76 21.09 0.02
C PRO A 118 -10.36 21.32 -0.53
N ARG A 119 -9.39 20.81 0.21
CA ARG A 119 -7.98 20.77 -0.17
C ARG A 119 -7.47 19.36 0.06
N THR A 120 -6.86 18.78 -0.95
CA THR A 120 -6.14 17.51 -0.83
C THR A 120 -4.65 17.78 -1.01
N ALA A 121 -3.85 17.45 -0.01
CA ALA A 121 -2.40 17.52 -0.10
C ALA A 121 -1.84 16.40 -0.99
N VAL A 122 -0.56 16.47 -1.34
CA VAL A 122 0.12 15.47 -2.20
C VAL A 122 0.06 14.06 -1.59
N ASP A 123 -0.04 13.99 -0.27
CA ASP A 123 -0.16 12.75 0.50
C ASP A 123 -1.59 12.18 0.61
N GLY A 124 -2.52 12.79 -0.12
CA GLY A 124 -3.94 12.44 -0.11
C GLY A 124 -4.71 12.87 1.15
N THR A 125 -4.07 13.55 2.10
CA THR A 125 -4.76 14.12 3.27
C THR A 125 -5.71 15.21 2.80
N SER A 126 -6.99 15.05 3.12
CA SER A 126 -8.04 15.98 2.71
C SER A 126 -8.54 16.80 3.89
N THR A 127 -8.62 18.12 3.70
CA THR A 127 -9.10 19.06 4.73
C THR A 127 -10.03 20.11 4.13
N CYS A 128 -10.80 20.78 4.98
CA CYS A 128 -11.62 21.92 4.59
C CYS A 128 -10.94 23.22 5.04
N VAL A 129 -10.35 23.94 4.09
CA VAL A 129 -9.55 25.15 4.35
C VAL A 129 -10.31 26.41 3.99
N ALA A 130 -9.84 27.57 4.46
CA ALA A 130 -10.41 28.86 4.07
C ALA A 130 -10.35 29.05 2.54
N LYS A 131 -11.39 29.65 1.97
CA LYS A 131 -11.53 29.91 0.53
C LYS A 131 -10.67 31.12 0.09
N ASP A 132 -9.38 31.05 0.36
CA ASP A 132 -8.38 32.07 0.01
C ASP A 132 -7.03 31.44 -0.34
N TYR A 133 -6.08 32.28 -0.75
CA TYR A 133 -4.73 31.85 -1.16
C TYR A 133 -3.98 31.11 -0.05
N ASN A 134 -4.12 31.55 1.21
CA ASN A 134 -3.41 30.96 2.34
C ASN A 134 -4.02 29.61 2.74
N GLY A 135 -5.34 29.47 2.65
CA GLY A 135 -6.05 28.22 2.89
C GLY A 135 -5.59 27.12 1.94
N CYS A 136 -5.60 27.37 0.63
CA CYS A 136 -5.11 26.39 -0.34
C CYS A 136 -3.59 26.18 -0.26
N LYS A 137 -2.78 27.23 -0.04
CA LYS A 137 -1.32 27.08 0.13
C LYS A 137 -1.01 26.15 1.29
N GLY A 138 -1.69 26.34 2.41
CA GLY A 138 -1.43 25.58 3.64
C GLY A 138 0.00 25.75 4.14
N ALA A 139 0.36 24.99 5.18
CA ALA A 139 1.71 25.02 5.72
C ALA A 139 2.74 24.28 4.84
N ASP A 140 2.28 23.33 4.02
CA ASP A 140 3.13 22.52 3.14
C ASP A 140 3.46 23.23 1.81
N GLY A 141 2.72 24.29 1.45
CA GLY A 141 2.91 25.06 0.21
C GLY A 141 2.60 24.30 -1.08
N ALA A 142 1.95 23.15 -1.01
CA ALA A 142 1.85 22.17 -2.09
C ALA A 142 0.61 22.33 -3.00
N ALA A 143 -0.27 23.28 -2.69
CA ALA A 143 -1.44 23.57 -3.50
C ALA A 143 -1.65 25.09 -3.65
N PHE A 144 -2.43 25.48 -4.65
CA PHE A 144 -2.80 26.85 -4.92
C PHE A 144 -4.30 26.93 -5.24
N ILE A 145 -4.90 28.11 -5.05
CA ILE A 145 -6.31 28.33 -5.36
C ILE A 145 -6.51 28.69 -6.84
N THR A 146 -7.58 28.21 -7.48
CA THR A 146 -7.95 28.66 -8.83
C THR A 146 -8.34 30.15 -8.85
N ASP A 147 -8.26 30.80 -10.01
CA ASP A 147 -8.55 32.24 -10.16
C ASP A 147 -10.01 32.58 -9.80
N ASP A 148 -10.94 31.69 -10.12
CA ASP A 148 -12.37 31.77 -9.75
C ASP A 148 -12.65 31.34 -8.29
N LYS A 149 -11.59 30.93 -7.56
CA LYS A 149 -11.64 30.44 -6.18
C LYS A 149 -12.54 29.22 -5.99
N SER A 150 -12.73 28.42 -7.02
CA SER A 150 -13.62 27.25 -7.01
C SER A 150 -12.93 25.93 -6.62
N ALA A 151 -11.59 25.87 -6.61
CA ALA A 151 -10.84 24.68 -6.21
C ALA A 151 -9.45 25.01 -5.64
N CYS A 152 -8.92 24.12 -4.81
CA CYS A 152 -7.47 24.05 -4.56
C CYS A 152 -6.87 22.97 -5.47
N LEU A 153 -5.86 23.33 -6.27
CA LEU A 153 -5.13 22.41 -7.15
C LEU A 153 -3.71 22.20 -6.62
N LEU A 154 -3.15 21.02 -6.84
CA LEU A 154 -1.75 20.74 -6.47
C LEU A 154 -0.81 21.56 -7.36
N CYS A 155 0.32 21.99 -6.79
CA CYS A 155 1.34 22.73 -7.53
C CYS A 155 1.90 21.95 -8.74
N SER A 156 1.84 20.61 -8.71
CA SER A 156 2.23 19.73 -9.81
C SER A 156 1.12 19.42 -10.81
N ASP A 157 -0.11 19.89 -10.56
CA ASP A 157 -1.26 19.57 -11.40
C ASP A 157 -1.23 20.37 -12.70
N THR A 158 -0.92 19.69 -13.79
CA THR A 158 -0.88 20.28 -15.13
C THR A 158 -2.17 20.02 -15.92
N SER A 159 -3.15 19.31 -15.35
CA SER A 159 -4.32 18.76 -16.04
C SER A 159 -5.48 19.74 -16.23
N VAL A 160 -5.21 21.04 -16.19
CA VAL A 160 -6.22 22.08 -16.40
C VAL A 160 -6.46 22.41 -17.87
N ASP A 161 -7.69 22.85 -18.15
CA ASP A 161 -8.15 23.38 -19.43
C ASP A 161 -7.23 24.53 -19.93
N ASP A 162 -6.87 24.50 -21.22
CA ASP A 162 -6.08 25.54 -21.90
C ASP A 162 -6.75 26.93 -21.84
N THR A 163 -8.07 26.99 -21.59
CA THR A 163 -8.80 28.24 -21.40
C THR A 163 -8.54 28.92 -20.05
N LYS A 164 -7.95 28.21 -19.07
CA LYS A 164 -7.57 28.73 -17.74
C LYS A 164 -6.06 28.55 -17.46
N PRO A 165 -5.17 29.17 -18.24
CA PRO A 165 -3.72 28.95 -18.14
C PRO A 165 -3.13 29.36 -16.77
N ASN A 166 -3.76 30.29 -16.06
CA ASN A 166 -3.35 30.72 -14.71
C ASN A 166 -3.65 29.67 -13.63
N ASP A 167 -4.49 28.69 -13.93
CA ASP A 167 -4.81 27.59 -13.03
C ASP A 167 -3.93 26.36 -13.27
N ARG A 168 -2.94 26.47 -14.17
CA ARG A 168 -2.03 25.37 -14.51
C ARG A 168 -0.85 25.32 -13.57
N GLY A 169 -0.73 24.23 -12.83
CA GLY A 169 0.46 23.89 -12.05
C GLY A 169 1.68 23.66 -12.93
N VAL A 170 2.83 23.46 -12.27
CA VAL A 170 4.12 23.25 -12.90
C VAL A 170 4.51 21.79 -12.73
N ALA A 171 4.75 21.06 -13.82
CA ALA A 171 5.14 19.66 -13.77
C ALA A 171 6.34 19.44 -12.83
N GLY A 172 6.26 18.44 -11.96
CA GLY A 172 7.33 18.14 -10.98
C GLY A 172 7.42 19.13 -9.81
N CYS A 173 6.54 20.12 -9.71
CA CYS A 173 6.58 21.11 -8.64
C CYS A 173 5.99 20.59 -7.34
N LYS A 174 6.78 20.66 -6.27
CA LYS A 174 6.35 20.27 -4.91
C LYS A 174 5.66 21.40 -4.19
N THR A 175 6.22 22.61 -4.26
CA THR A 175 5.65 23.79 -3.61
C THR A 175 5.65 24.96 -4.57
N CYS A 176 4.61 25.80 -4.50
CA CYS A 176 4.46 26.93 -5.41
C CYS A 176 3.86 28.15 -4.71
N GLU A 177 4.05 29.30 -5.35
CA GLU A 177 3.41 30.55 -4.98
C GLU A 177 2.56 31.06 -6.14
N LYS A 178 1.30 31.38 -5.85
CA LYS A 178 0.37 31.95 -6.81
C LYS A 178 -0.07 33.34 -6.36
N SER A 179 0.00 34.30 -7.26
CA SER A 179 -0.65 35.60 -7.17
C SER A 179 -1.92 35.62 -8.02
N SER A 180 -2.85 36.54 -7.75
CA SER A 180 -4.06 36.69 -8.57
C SER A 180 -3.75 36.95 -10.03
N ALA A 181 -4.42 36.23 -10.93
CA ALA A 181 -4.32 36.36 -12.38
C ALA A 181 -2.93 36.04 -12.98
N ALA A 182 -2.17 35.18 -12.30
CA ALA A 182 -0.91 34.64 -12.81
C ALA A 182 -0.81 33.13 -12.52
N PRO A 183 -0.10 32.36 -13.37
CA PRO A 183 0.17 30.95 -13.09
C PRO A 183 1.02 30.81 -11.81
N PRO A 184 0.87 29.69 -11.07
CA PRO A 184 1.70 29.39 -9.92
C PRO A 184 3.18 29.29 -10.33
N SER A 185 4.04 29.95 -9.56
CA SER A 185 5.50 29.87 -9.71
C SER A 185 6.07 28.82 -8.76
N CYS A 186 6.88 27.89 -9.27
CA CYS A 186 7.43 26.84 -8.42
C CYS A 186 8.53 27.38 -7.49
N SER A 187 8.55 26.90 -6.26
CA SER A 187 9.57 27.25 -5.26
C SER A 187 10.41 26.04 -4.81
N ALA A 188 9.92 24.82 -4.98
CA ALA A 188 10.68 23.59 -4.78
C ALA A 188 10.12 22.45 -5.63
N CYS A 189 10.98 21.53 -6.04
CA CYS A 189 10.60 20.38 -6.86
C CYS A 189 10.37 19.10 -6.05
N LEU A 190 9.63 18.17 -6.64
CA LEU A 190 9.45 16.81 -6.13
C LEU A 190 10.77 16.03 -6.24
N PRO A 191 10.98 14.99 -5.43
CA PRO A 191 12.13 14.09 -5.59
C PRO A 191 12.19 13.53 -7.01
N GLY A 192 13.39 13.51 -7.59
CA GLY A 192 13.62 13.17 -8.98
C GLY A 192 13.50 14.36 -9.94
N TYR A 193 13.47 15.59 -9.45
CA TYR A 193 13.49 16.80 -10.28
C TYR A 193 14.52 17.81 -9.78
N PHE A 194 15.24 18.43 -10.72
CA PHE A 194 16.10 19.58 -10.49
C PHE A 194 15.30 20.88 -10.58
N PHE A 195 15.51 21.79 -9.62
CA PHE A 195 14.88 23.11 -9.62
C PHE A 195 15.67 24.11 -10.46
N GLU A 196 15.06 24.56 -11.56
CA GLU A 196 15.63 25.58 -12.44
C GLU A 196 15.31 26.98 -11.89
N THR A 197 16.22 27.55 -11.11
CA THR A 197 16.01 28.85 -10.42
C THR A 197 15.62 29.99 -11.36
N GLY A 198 16.14 30.00 -12.59
CA GLY A 198 15.87 31.07 -13.56
C GLY A 198 14.44 31.07 -14.10
N THR A 199 13.88 29.89 -14.37
CA THR A 199 12.53 29.72 -14.92
C THR A 199 11.50 29.37 -13.85
N LYS A 200 11.95 29.05 -12.62
CA LYS A 200 11.10 28.54 -11.53
C LYS A 200 10.32 27.30 -11.97
N THR A 201 10.98 26.39 -12.69
CA THR A 201 10.41 25.12 -13.17
C THR A 201 11.21 23.93 -12.65
N CYS A 202 10.68 22.73 -12.85
CA CYS A 202 11.30 21.49 -12.42
C CYS A 202 11.67 20.64 -13.63
N THR A 203 12.95 20.28 -13.75
CA THR A 203 13.47 19.42 -14.81
C THR A 203 13.63 18.01 -14.26
N LEU A 204 13.07 17.01 -14.93
CA LEU A 204 13.17 15.60 -14.49
C LEU A 204 14.64 15.14 -14.46
N CYS A 205 15.06 14.54 -13.35
CA CYS A 205 16.34 13.86 -13.23
C CYS A 205 16.35 12.58 -14.07
N LYS A 206 17.42 12.36 -14.82
CA LYS A 206 17.61 11.17 -15.65
C LYS A 206 18.08 9.98 -14.82
N GLY A 207 17.80 8.77 -15.31
CA GLY A 207 18.42 7.54 -14.83
C GLY A 207 18.11 7.19 -13.37
N ASN A 208 16.84 7.33 -12.94
CA ASN A 208 16.36 7.01 -11.59
C ASN A 208 17.09 7.77 -10.46
N CYS A 209 17.65 8.94 -10.80
CA CYS A 209 18.25 9.82 -9.82
C CYS A 209 17.18 10.59 -9.05
N GLU A 210 17.32 10.66 -7.73
CA GLU A 210 16.45 11.43 -6.85
C GLU A 210 16.92 12.89 -6.72
N VAL A 211 18.24 13.07 -6.57
CA VAL A 211 18.86 14.38 -6.41
C VAL A 211 19.92 14.56 -7.48
N CYS A 212 19.62 15.38 -8.47
CA CYS A 212 20.51 15.73 -9.56
C CYS A 212 20.81 17.24 -9.55
N GLY A 213 21.86 17.64 -10.27
CA GLY A 213 22.23 19.03 -10.53
C GLY A 213 21.65 19.56 -11.85
N SER A 214 22.22 20.67 -12.33
CA SER A 214 21.72 21.42 -13.48
C SER A 214 21.44 20.57 -14.72
N GLY A 215 20.28 20.78 -15.33
CA GLY A 215 19.84 20.06 -16.54
C GLY A 215 19.33 18.64 -16.31
N GLY A 216 19.25 18.17 -15.07
CA GLY A 216 18.69 16.85 -14.77
C GLY A 216 19.63 15.67 -15.08
N GLU A 217 20.92 15.92 -15.33
CA GLU A 217 21.82 14.90 -15.85
C GLU A 217 22.26 13.87 -14.79
N ILE A 218 22.30 12.59 -15.17
CA ILE A 218 22.71 11.49 -14.28
C ILE A 218 24.15 11.65 -13.77
N SER A 219 25.02 12.30 -14.55
CA SER A 219 26.42 12.60 -14.17
C SER A 219 26.52 13.47 -12.90
N THR A 220 25.48 14.25 -12.61
CA THR A 220 25.39 15.12 -11.44
C THR A 220 24.67 14.47 -10.26
N CYS A 221 24.18 13.23 -10.41
CA CYS A 221 23.40 12.55 -9.40
C CYS A 221 24.15 12.38 -8.07
N THR A 222 23.49 12.64 -6.95
CA THR A 222 24.06 12.45 -5.59
C THR A 222 23.26 11.47 -4.76
N LYS A 223 21.99 11.25 -5.08
CA LYS A 223 21.10 10.27 -4.43
C LYS A 223 20.21 9.64 -5.49
N CYS A 224 20.07 8.32 -5.44
CA CYS A 224 19.17 7.56 -6.30
C CYS A 224 17.81 7.39 -5.63
N LEU A 225 16.77 7.20 -6.45
CA LEU A 225 15.46 6.81 -5.94
C LEU A 225 15.57 5.48 -5.18
N PRO A 226 14.69 5.18 -4.19
CA PRO A 226 14.75 3.92 -3.46
C PRO A 226 14.59 2.72 -4.37
N GLY A 227 15.19 1.61 -3.95
CA GLY A 227 15.36 0.43 -4.81
C GLY A 227 16.56 0.54 -5.74
N PHE A 228 17.29 1.66 -5.72
CA PHE A 228 18.51 1.84 -6.49
C PHE A 228 19.67 2.34 -5.62
N PHE A 229 20.87 1.89 -5.94
CA PHE A 229 22.10 2.43 -5.36
C PHE A 229 22.91 3.20 -6.39
N LEU A 230 23.60 4.24 -5.93
CA LEU A 230 24.47 5.02 -6.79
C LEU A 230 25.77 4.24 -7.07
N LYS A 231 26.02 3.98 -8.34
CA LYS A 231 27.33 3.57 -8.85
C LYS A 231 28.06 4.82 -9.31
N SER A 232 29.31 4.98 -8.87
CA SER A 232 30.15 6.14 -9.22
C SER A 232 31.29 5.79 -10.18
N ASP A 233 31.65 4.51 -10.30
CA ASP A 233 32.77 4.05 -11.12
C ASP A 233 32.37 3.88 -12.59
N GLY A 234 33.13 4.51 -13.50
CA GLY A 234 32.88 4.45 -14.95
C GLY A 234 31.75 5.36 -15.44
N GLY A 235 31.25 6.26 -14.59
CA GLY A 235 30.11 7.13 -14.85
C GLY A 235 29.01 6.91 -13.81
N LYS A 236 28.34 7.99 -13.38
CA LYS A 236 27.26 7.87 -12.39
C LYS A 236 26.05 7.17 -12.99
N ALA A 237 25.49 6.23 -12.25
CA ALA A 237 24.24 5.54 -12.60
C ALA A 237 23.53 5.06 -11.32
N CYS A 238 22.19 5.02 -11.36
CA CYS A 238 21.40 4.40 -10.31
C CYS A 238 21.04 2.97 -10.71
N ILE A 239 21.61 2.01 -9.99
CA ILE A 239 21.54 0.59 -10.31
C ILE A 239 20.50 -0.07 -9.39
N PRO A 240 19.60 -0.93 -9.91
CA PRO A 240 18.64 -1.65 -9.07
C PRO A 240 19.35 -2.48 -7.99
N CYS A 241 18.82 -2.46 -6.77
CA CYS A 241 19.36 -3.23 -5.65
C CYS A 241 19.41 -4.74 -5.91
N ASP A 242 18.52 -5.26 -6.75
CA ASP A 242 18.43 -6.66 -7.13
C ASP A 242 19.23 -7.05 -8.38
N SER A 243 19.95 -6.11 -8.99
CA SER A 243 20.75 -6.34 -10.20
C SER A 243 22.03 -7.14 -9.89
N THR A 244 21.95 -8.47 -9.97
CA THR A 244 23.10 -9.37 -9.74
C THR A 244 24.23 -9.21 -10.74
N THR A 245 23.95 -8.65 -11.92
CA THR A 245 24.94 -8.39 -12.97
C THR A 245 25.69 -7.08 -12.76
N GLU A 246 25.18 -6.17 -11.94
CA GLU A 246 25.74 -4.81 -11.76
C GLU A 246 26.15 -4.51 -10.31
N GLY A 247 26.39 -5.55 -9.51
CA GLY A 247 26.90 -5.44 -8.15
C GLY A 247 25.82 -5.38 -7.06
N GLY A 248 24.56 -5.58 -7.43
CA GLY A 248 23.45 -5.80 -6.50
C GLY A 248 23.37 -7.24 -5.99
N SER A 249 22.38 -7.51 -5.13
CA SER A 249 22.10 -8.84 -4.59
C SER A 249 20.73 -9.31 -5.02
N ALA A 250 20.63 -10.54 -5.51
CA ALA A 250 19.36 -11.17 -5.81
C ALA A 250 18.39 -10.97 -4.64
N ASP A 251 17.14 -10.67 -4.99
CA ASP A 251 16.03 -10.58 -4.05
C ASP A 251 16.12 -9.43 -3.02
N CYS A 252 17.01 -8.47 -3.28
CA CYS A 252 17.18 -7.28 -2.47
C CYS A 252 16.25 -6.13 -2.90
N GLN A 253 15.51 -5.57 -1.95
CA GLN A 253 14.55 -4.49 -2.20
C GLN A 253 15.14 -3.11 -1.90
N GLU A 254 15.78 -2.99 -0.74
CA GLU A 254 16.50 -1.79 -0.34
C GLU A 254 17.95 -2.13 -0.12
N CYS A 255 18.82 -1.20 -0.51
CA CYS A 255 20.25 -1.38 -0.40
C CYS A 255 20.95 -0.05 -0.15
N THR A 256 22.19 -0.16 0.32
CA THR A 256 23.14 0.95 0.38
C THR A 256 24.43 0.54 -0.31
N ASN A 257 25.09 1.51 -0.94
CA ASN A 257 26.40 1.32 -1.55
C ASN A 257 27.45 2.28 -0.98
N VAL A 258 27.29 2.66 0.30
CA VAL A 258 28.32 3.42 1.02
C VAL A 258 29.44 2.46 1.42
N GLY A 259 30.56 2.53 0.70
CA GLY A 259 31.72 1.65 0.86
C GLY A 259 31.59 0.37 0.05
N THR A 260 30.72 -0.55 0.47
CA THR A 260 30.38 -1.77 -0.28
C THR A 260 28.88 -1.93 -0.38
N PHE A 261 28.41 -2.60 -1.43
CA PHE A 261 27.00 -2.94 -1.58
C PHE A 261 26.52 -3.76 -0.38
N LYS A 262 25.40 -3.34 0.22
CA LYS A 262 24.73 -4.06 1.29
C LYS A 262 23.23 -4.05 1.05
N CYS A 263 22.64 -5.23 1.04
CA CYS A 263 21.20 -5.34 1.14
C CYS A 263 20.75 -4.96 2.55
N THR A 264 19.80 -4.03 2.67
CA THR A 264 19.21 -3.58 3.94
C THR A 264 17.82 -4.15 4.15
N LYS A 265 17.13 -4.53 3.07
CA LYS A 265 15.81 -5.14 3.13
C LYS A 265 15.61 -6.13 2.00
N CYS A 266 15.17 -7.33 2.35
CA CYS A 266 14.75 -8.29 1.35
C CYS A 266 13.43 -7.87 0.72
N LYS A 267 13.22 -8.29 -0.53
CA LYS A 267 11.92 -8.22 -1.18
C LYS A 267 10.85 -8.90 -0.34
N ALA A 268 9.59 -8.56 -0.62
CA ALA A 268 8.47 -9.22 0.04
C ALA A 268 8.64 -10.75 -0.05
N ASN A 269 8.34 -11.47 1.03
CA ASN A 269 8.26 -12.95 1.06
C ASN A 269 9.59 -13.73 1.11
N TYR A 270 10.72 -13.05 1.41
CA TYR A 270 12.00 -13.70 1.71
C TYR A 270 12.28 -13.71 3.21
N LYS A 271 12.83 -14.82 3.73
CA LYS A 271 13.31 -14.85 5.11
C LYS A 271 14.60 -14.06 5.19
N GLN A 272 14.55 -12.95 5.91
CA GLN A 272 15.73 -12.14 6.22
C GLN A 272 16.57 -12.84 7.30
N SER A 273 17.86 -13.02 7.04
CA SER A 273 18.82 -13.54 8.02
C SER A 273 20.06 -12.65 8.04
N GLY A 274 20.62 -12.42 9.24
CA GLY A 274 21.66 -11.40 9.43
C GLY A 274 21.11 -9.99 9.53
N SER A 275 21.98 -9.02 9.82
CA SER A 275 21.59 -7.63 10.09
C SER A 275 22.32 -6.60 9.22
N ASN A 276 23.51 -6.90 8.68
CA ASN A 276 24.27 -5.97 7.84
C ASN A 276 25.48 -6.64 7.13
N PRO A 277 25.36 -7.15 5.88
CA PRO A 277 24.17 -7.16 5.03
C PRO A 277 23.16 -8.22 5.46
N VAL A 278 21.92 -8.06 5.00
CA VAL A 278 20.90 -9.10 5.15
C VAL A 278 21.05 -10.15 4.05
N THR A 279 20.90 -11.42 4.40
CA THR A 279 20.82 -12.54 3.46
C THR A 279 19.36 -12.93 3.29
N CYS A 280 18.91 -13.03 2.05
CA CYS A 280 17.54 -13.39 1.72
C CYS A 280 17.47 -14.87 1.35
N THR A 281 16.73 -15.69 2.12
CA THR A 281 16.58 -17.13 1.87
C THR A 281 15.11 -17.53 1.71
N LYS A 282 14.81 -18.46 0.80
CA LYS A 282 13.47 -19.06 0.62
C LYS A 282 13.28 -20.23 1.60
N ALA A 283 12.12 -20.37 2.24
CA ALA A 283 11.81 -21.45 3.19
C ALA A 283 10.61 -22.30 2.71
N CYS A 284 10.72 -23.63 2.72
CA CYS A 284 9.59 -24.55 2.49
C CYS A 284 8.76 -24.71 3.77
N GLU A 285 7.46 -25.00 3.67
CA GLU A 285 6.62 -25.12 4.87
C GLU A 285 6.66 -26.51 5.52
N ASP A 286 6.94 -27.55 4.73
CA ASP A 286 7.20 -28.90 5.23
C ASP A 286 8.60 -29.38 4.79
N PRO A 287 9.59 -29.46 5.72
CA PRO A 287 10.94 -29.92 5.40
C PRO A 287 11.01 -31.41 4.99
N THR A 288 9.93 -32.17 5.18
CA THR A 288 9.78 -33.57 4.76
C THR A 288 8.93 -33.79 3.51
N ALA A 289 8.19 -32.78 3.01
CA ALA A 289 7.32 -32.90 1.84
C ALA A 289 8.06 -33.06 0.50
N CYS A 290 9.27 -32.53 0.37
CA CYS A 290 10.16 -32.89 -0.76
C CYS A 290 10.98 -34.16 -0.45
N GLY A 291 10.66 -34.86 0.63
CA GLY A 291 11.12 -36.22 0.94
C GLY A 291 12.61 -36.38 1.26
N GLY A 292 13.36 -35.29 1.47
CA GLY A 292 14.83 -35.35 1.46
C GLY A 292 15.43 -35.63 0.07
N THR A 293 14.59 -35.71 -0.96
CA THR A 293 15.00 -35.76 -2.37
C THR A 293 15.39 -34.36 -2.82
N ALA A 294 16.46 -34.24 -3.63
CA ALA A 294 16.82 -32.97 -4.25
C ALA A 294 15.60 -32.41 -5.01
N GLY A 295 15.00 -31.31 -4.56
CA GLY A 295 13.77 -30.73 -5.11
C GLY A 295 13.75 -29.22 -4.94
N SER A 296 12.95 -28.53 -5.76
CA SER A 296 12.80 -27.06 -5.66
C SER A 296 11.42 -26.68 -5.12
N CYS A 297 11.38 -25.96 -3.99
CA CYS A 297 10.16 -25.37 -3.44
C CYS A 297 9.88 -24.01 -4.10
N LYS A 298 9.49 -24.00 -5.37
CA LYS A 298 9.19 -22.76 -6.10
C LYS A 298 7.69 -22.47 -6.17
N ALA A 299 6.82 -23.42 -5.85
CA ALA A 299 5.38 -23.19 -5.77
C ALA A 299 5.04 -22.47 -4.46
N ALA A 300 4.98 -21.15 -4.54
CA ALA A 300 4.49 -20.30 -3.46
C ALA A 300 2.95 -20.24 -3.54
N VAL A 301 2.29 -20.58 -2.45
CA VAL A 301 0.82 -20.59 -2.33
C VAL A 301 0.43 -19.81 -1.08
N LEU A 302 -0.51 -18.87 -1.18
CA LEU A 302 -1.08 -18.19 -0.03
C LEU A 302 -2.17 -19.07 0.58
N ASP A 303 -2.09 -19.30 1.88
CA ASP A 303 -3.16 -19.96 2.64
C ASP A 303 -4.35 -19.02 2.88
N ASP A 304 -5.34 -19.50 3.63
CA ASP A 304 -6.53 -18.76 4.06
C ASP A 304 -6.19 -17.54 4.93
N LYS A 305 -5.11 -17.61 5.71
CA LYS A 305 -4.63 -16.55 6.61
C LYS A 305 -3.70 -15.54 5.94
N GLY A 306 -3.28 -15.80 4.71
CA GLY A 306 -2.43 -14.91 3.90
C GLY A 306 -0.95 -15.17 4.12
N ALA A 307 -0.61 -16.27 4.77
CA ALA A 307 0.76 -16.73 4.90
C ALA A 307 1.15 -17.50 3.63
N PHE A 308 2.35 -17.24 3.12
CA PHE A 308 2.93 -18.02 2.05
C PHE A 308 3.38 -19.38 2.57
N ARG A 309 2.80 -20.41 1.97
CA ARG A 309 3.19 -21.81 2.09
C ARG A 309 3.92 -22.22 0.82
N TYR A 310 5.06 -22.87 0.98
CA TYR A 310 5.91 -23.24 -0.14
C TYR A 310 5.92 -24.74 -0.31
N TYR A 311 5.62 -25.16 -1.54
CA TYR A 311 5.38 -26.55 -1.92
C TYR A 311 6.36 -27.01 -3.01
N CYS A 312 6.57 -28.32 -3.09
CA CYS A 312 7.43 -28.92 -4.11
C CYS A 312 6.82 -28.72 -5.50
N SER A 313 7.59 -28.15 -6.40
CA SER A 313 7.17 -27.86 -7.78
C SER A 313 8.10 -28.49 -8.83
N LEU A 314 9.17 -29.12 -8.37
CA LEU A 314 10.13 -29.90 -9.14
C LEU A 314 10.69 -31.00 -8.24
N CYS A 315 10.68 -32.22 -8.75
CA CYS A 315 11.33 -33.38 -8.13
C CYS A 315 12.60 -33.71 -8.89
N GLY A 316 13.77 -33.70 -8.23
CA GLY A 316 15.04 -33.94 -8.90
C GLY A 316 15.26 -35.39 -9.34
N GLU A 317 14.50 -36.32 -8.76
CA GLU A 317 14.44 -37.71 -9.24
C GLU A 317 13.46 -37.82 -10.42
N SER A 318 13.92 -38.39 -11.53
CA SER A 318 13.13 -38.52 -12.77
C SER A 318 11.90 -39.41 -12.65
N THR A 319 11.82 -40.23 -11.61
CA THR A 319 10.70 -41.15 -11.31
C THR A 319 9.67 -40.56 -10.33
N LYS A 320 9.92 -39.33 -9.84
CA LYS A 320 9.05 -38.62 -8.91
C LYS A 320 8.33 -37.48 -9.62
N PHE A 321 7.14 -37.14 -9.15
CA PHE A 321 6.27 -36.16 -9.78
C PHE A 321 5.70 -35.17 -8.75
N PRO A 322 5.72 -33.85 -9.03
CA PRO A 322 5.21 -32.83 -8.12
C PRO A 322 3.67 -32.77 -8.20
N ILE A 323 3.01 -33.55 -7.33
CA ILE A 323 1.55 -33.63 -7.24
C ILE A 323 1.12 -33.12 -5.86
N ASP A 324 0.19 -32.18 -5.84
CA ASP A 324 -0.34 -31.53 -4.63
C ASP A 324 0.76 -30.96 -3.72
N GLY A 325 1.85 -30.50 -4.35
CA GLY A 325 2.96 -29.87 -3.63
C GLY A 325 3.96 -30.83 -2.98
N ILE A 326 3.90 -32.13 -3.31
CA ILE A 326 4.73 -33.20 -2.76
C ILE A 326 5.33 -34.01 -3.91
N CYS A 327 6.56 -34.51 -3.73
CA CYS A 327 7.19 -35.42 -4.69
C CYS A 327 6.69 -36.86 -4.55
N ASN A 328 5.74 -37.22 -5.41
CA ASN A 328 5.04 -38.51 -5.38
C ASN A 328 5.60 -39.50 -6.40
N ASN A 329 5.49 -40.80 -6.10
CA ASN A 329 5.82 -41.90 -7.04
C ASN A 329 4.75 -42.13 -8.11
N VAL A 330 3.57 -41.56 -7.92
CA VAL A 330 2.38 -41.81 -8.74
C VAL A 330 1.89 -40.48 -9.28
N LYS A 331 1.87 -40.33 -10.61
CA LYS A 331 1.33 -39.14 -11.29
C LYS A 331 -0.18 -39.20 -11.53
N GLY A 332 -0.80 -40.38 -11.42
CA GLY A 332 -2.20 -40.60 -11.83
C GLY A 332 -2.39 -40.35 -13.33
N SER A 333 -3.48 -39.70 -13.71
CA SER A 333 -3.75 -39.30 -15.11
C SER A 333 -3.02 -38.02 -15.55
N ASN A 334 -2.17 -37.43 -14.70
CA ASN A 334 -1.40 -36.24 -15.05
C ASN A 334 -0.22 -36.57 -15.97
N THR A 335 0.18 -35.62 -16.79
CA THR A 335 1.34 -35.73 -17.67
C THR A 335 2.51 -35.00 -17.02
N CYS A 336 3.51 -35.78 -16.61
CA CYS A 336 4.73 -35.26 -16.00
C CYS A 336 5.95 -35.95 -16.62
N ASP A 337 7.01 -35.17 -16.83
CA ASP A 337 8.29 -35.60 -17.39
C ASP A 337 9.45 -34.94 -16.60
N LYS A 338 10.54 -35.68 -16.40
CA LYS A 338 11.77 -35.20 -15.72
C LYS A 338 11.50 -34.42 -14.42
N GLY A 339 10.55 -34.90 -13.61
CA GLY A 339 10.28 -34.29 -12.32
C GLY A 339 9.43 -33.02 -12.33
N VAL A 340 8.85 -32.63 -13.47
CA VAL A 340 7.85 -31.55 -13.59
C VAL A 340 6.60 -32.06 -14.29
N CYS A 341 5.45 -31.45 -14.02
CA CYS A 341 4.23 -31.69 -14.76
C CYS A 341 4.07 -30.68 -15.89
N THR A 342 3.66 -31.17 -17.07
CA THR A 342 3.48 -30.39 -18.30
C THR A 342 2.03 -30.27 -18.72
N GLN A 343 1.15 -31.12 -18.17
CA GLN A 343 -0.29 -31.07 -18.36
C GLN A 343 -0.96 -31.80 -17.20
N CYS A 344 -2.10 -31.30 -16.73
CA CYS A 344 -2.82 -31.89 -15.61
C CYS A 344 -4.16 -32.48 -16.05
N ALA A 345 -4.61 -33.50 -15.33
CA ALA A 345 -5.89 -34.17 -15.57
C ALA A 345 -7.09 -33.29 -15.16
N ALA A 346 -8.30 -33.71 -15.52
CA ALA A 346 -9.53 -33.08 -15.02
C ALA A 346 -9.57 -33.08 -13.48
N GLY A 347 -10.05 -31.98 -12.87
CA GLY A 347 -10.01 -31.77 -11.43
C GLY A 347 -8.65 -31.31 -10.89
N TYR A 348 -7.61 -31.27 -11.73
CA TYR A 348 -6.31 -30.68 -11.44
C TYR A 348 -6.05 -29.47 -12.33
N PHE A 349 -5.14 -28.59 -11.90
CA PHE A 349 -4.60 -27.52 -12.73
C PHE A 349 -3.08 -27.40 -12.61
N LEU A 350 -2.45 -26.87 -13.65
CA LEU A 350 -1.01 -26.66 -13.70
C LEU A 350 -0.62 -25.35 -12.99
N TYR A 351 0.29 -25.44 -12.02
CA TYR A 351 0.84 -24.28 -11.32
C TYR A 351 2.34 -24.49 -11.04
N MET A 352 3.20 -23.56 -11.46
CA MET A 352 4.65 -23.54 -11.21
C MET A 352 5.39 -24.88 -11.47
N GLY A 353 4.88 -25.73 -12.38
CA GLY A 353 5.48 -27.03 -12.72
C GLY A 353 4.92 -28.24 -11.96
N GLY A 354 3.89 -28.06 -11.12
CA GLY A 354 3.16 -29.15 -10.44
C GLY A 354 1.68 -29.18 -10.79
N CYS A 355 1.03 -30.33 -10.55
CA CYS A 355 -0.42 -30.49 -10.67
C CYS A 355 -1.10 -30.45 -9.31
N TYR A 356 -2.14 -29.64 -9.18
CA TYR A 356 -2.83 -29.40 -7.91
C TYR A 356 -4.33 -29.64 -8.04
N LYS A 357 -4.92 -30.36 -7.09
CA LYS A 357 -6.36 -30.62 -7.02
C LYS A 357 -7.16 -29.42 -6.53
N VAL A 358 -8.34 -29.21 -7.10
CA VAL A 358 -9.25 -28.14 -6.66
C VAL A 358 -10.03 -28.44 -5.38
N ASP A 359 -10.11 -29.70 -4.96
CA ASP A 359 -10.92 -30.14 -3.81
C ASP A 359 -10.15 -30.18 -2.48
N GLN A 360 -8.83 -30.01 -2.50
CA GLN A 360 -7.98 -30.06 -1.31
C GLN A 360 -6.82 -29.06 -1.36
N PRO A 361 -6.33 -28.58 -0.20
CA PRO A 361 -5.11 -27.79 -0.15
C PRO A 361 -3.89 -28.59 -0.67
N PRO A 362 -2.94 -27.93 -1.35
CA PRO A 362 -2.91 -26.49 -1.58
C PRO A 362 -3.71 -26.01 -2.79
N GLY A 363 -4.21 -26.89 -3.65
CA GLY A 363 -4.85 -26.47 -4.90
C GLY A 363 -6.19 -25.75 -4.69
N SER A 364 -6.99 -26.17 -3.72
CA SER A 364 -8.26 -25.49 -3.36
C SER A 364 -8.08 -24.06 -2.86
N LEU A 365 -6.85 -23.68 -2.45
CA LEU A 365 -6.52 -22.31 -2.04
C LEU A 365 -6.31 -21.37 -3.24
N MET A 366 -6.05 -21.92 -4.42
CA MET A 366 -5.76 -21.14 -5.65
C MET A 366 -6.91 -21.21 -6.64
N CYS A 367 -7.58 -22.36 -6.73
CA CYS A 367 -8.58 -22.63 -7.75
C CYS A 367 -9.76 -23.44 -7.20
N THR A 368 -10.99 -23.03 -7.51
CA THR A 368 -12.22 -23.73 -7.11
C THR A 368 -12.80 -24.61 -8.23
N THR A 369 -12.39 -24.40 -9.48
CA THR A 369 -12.87 -25.19 -10.62
C THR A 369 -11.77 -25.34 -11.65
N ALA A 370 -11.48 -26.59 -12.04
CA ALA A 370 -10.50 -26.91 -13.06
C ALA A 370 -11.05 -27.87 -14.12
N GLU A 371 -11.04 -27.41 -15.37
CA GLU A 371 -11.52 -28.15 -16.54
C GLU A 371 -10.35 -28.44 -17.46
N GLY A 372 -10.13 -29.72 -17.79
CA GLY A 372 -9.05 -30.13 -18.71
C GLY A 372 -7.64 -29.67 -18.33
N GLY A 373 -7.33 -29.55 -17.03
CA GLY A 373 -6.02 -29.06 -16.57
C GLY A 373 -5.92 -27.54 -16.39
N ILE A 374 -7.00 -26.80 -16.68
CA ILE A 374 -7.06 -25.34 -16.64
C ILE A 374 -7.90 -24.89 -15.45
N CYS A 375 -7.33 -24.05 -14.58
CA CYS A 375 -8.10 -23.33 -13.58
C CYS A 375 -9.05 -22.32 -14.25
N THR A 376 -10.35 -22.56 -14.16
CA THR A 376 -11.38 -21.71 -14.76
C THR A 376 -11.90 -20.65 -13.79
N THR A 377 -11.78 -20.90 -12.48
CA THR A 377 -12.23 -20.00 -11.41
C THR A 377 -11.18 -19.96 -10.30
N ALA A 378 -10.58 -18.78 -10.07
CA ALA A 378 -9.67 -18.56 -8.95
C ALA A 378 -10.43 -18.68 -7.62
N ALA A 379 -9.80 -19.28 -6.61
CA ALA A 379 -10.46 -19.58 -5.35
C ALA A 379 -10.77 -18.34 -4.49
N ASN A 380 -10.01 -17.26 -4.66
CA ASN A 380 -10.14 -16.02 -3.90
C ASN A 380 -9.40 -14.88 -4.62
N SER A 381 -9.53 -13.66 -4.09
CA SER A 381 -8.90 -12.45 -4.64
C SER A 381 -7.37 -12.37 -4.48
N ARG A 382 -6.72 -13.39 -3.92
CA ARG A 382 -5.25 -13.51 -3.85
C ARG A 382 -4.67 -14.17 -5.10
N TYR A 383 -5.54 -14.67 -5.97
CA TYR A 383 -5.22 -15.31 -7.23
C TYR A 383 -6.07 -14.73 -8.34
N PHE A 384 -5.56 -14.79 -9.55
CA PHE A 384 -6.33 -14.46 -10.74
C PHE A 384 -6.16 -15.53 -11.81
N LYS A 385 -7.20 -15.73 -12.60
CA LYS A 385 -7.17 -16.57 -13.80
C LYS A 385 -6.34 -15.87 -14.87
N VAL A 386 -5.40 -16.60 -15.48
CA VAL A 386 -4.59 -16.09 -16.58
C VAL A 386 -5.42 -16.12 -17.88
N PRO A 387 -5.73 -14.97 -18.51
CA PRO A 387 -6.61 -14.94 -19.68
C PRO A 387 -6.00 -15.63 -20.90
N GLY A 388 -6.67 -16.66 -21.42
CA GLY A 388 -6.25 -17.40 -22.62
C GLY A 388 -5.24 -18.51 -22.39
N ALA A 389 -4.98 -18.89 -21.13
CA ALA A 389 -4.07 -19.99 -20.81
C ALA A 389 -4.59 -21.34 -21.33
N THR A 390 -3.68 -22.16 -21.84
CA THR A 390 -3.95 -23.54 -22.27
C THR A 390 -3.66 -24.54 -21.14
N ASP A 391 -4.02 -25.80 -21.35
CA ASP A 391 -3.77 -26.93 -20.44
C ASP A 391 -2.27 -27.27 -20.23
N LYS A 392 -1.40 -26.72 -21.07
CA LYS A 392 0.07 -26.82 -20.97
C LYS A 392 0.71 -25.61 -20.27
N GLN A 393 -0.09 -24.66 -19.82
CA GLN A 393 0.36 -23.39 -19.24
C GLN A 393 -0.26 -23.19 -17.86
N GLN A 394 0.37 -22.33 -17.07
CA GLN A 394 -0.21 -21.90 -15.81
C GLN A 394 -1.47 -21.08 -16.08
N SER A 395 -2.58 -21.57 -15.55
CA SER A 395 -3.92 -20.99 -15.76
C SER A 395 -4.40 -20.14 -14.59
N VAL A 396 -3.67 -20.18 -13.46
CA VAL A 396 -3.88 -19.34 -12.29
C VAL A 396 -2.54 -18.78 -11.84
N LEU A 397 -2.54 -17.52 -11.39
CA LEU A 397 -1.36 -16.86 -10.86
C LEU A 397 -1.69 -16.13 -9.56
N GLY A 398 -0.77 -16.20 -8.60
CA GLY A 398 -0.88 -15.40 -7.38
C GLY A 398 -0.69 -13.92 -7.67
N CYS A 399 -1.50 -13.08 -7.03
CA CYS A 399 -1.41 -11.63 -7.14
C CYS A 399 -0.02 -11.09 -6.83
N GLY A 400 0.69 -11.74 -5.90
CA GLY A 400 2.03 -11.38 -5.44
C GLY A 400 3.19 -11.82 -6.34
N ASN A 401 2.93 -12.46 -7.49
CA ASN A 401 3.96 -13.13 -8.28
C ASN A 401 4.45 -12.29 -9.48
N PRO A 402 5.59 -11.57 -9.37
CA PRO A 402 6.09 -10.71 -10.45
C PRO A 402 6.69 -11.48 -11.63
N LEU A 403 6.98 -12.78 -11.49
CA LEU A 403 7.59 -13.58 -12.57
C LEU A 403 6.61 -13.86 -13.70
N GLY A 404 5.32 -13.92 -13.38
CA GLY A 404 4.26 -14.08 -14.38
C GLY A 404 4.24 -15.40 -15.13
N VAL A 405 3.47 -15.39 -16.21
CA VAL A 405 3.28 -16.48 -17.17
C VAL A 405 3.27 -15.89 -18.57
N ALA A 406 4.10 -16.42 -19.45
CA ALA A 406 4.03 -16.14 -20.89
C ALA A 406 3.08 -17.15 -21.57
N LEU A 407 2.06 -16.63 -22.26
CA LEU A 407 1.14 -17.39 -23.11
C LEU A 407 1.55 -17.24 -24.57
N SER A 408 2.21 -18.25 -25.14
CA SER A 408 2.95 -18.15 -26.42
C SER A 408 4.05 -17.07 -26.38
N ASP A 409 4.88 -16.95 -27.42
CA ASP A 409 6.07 -16.07 -27.39
C ASP A 409 5.75 -14.56 -27.34
N THR A 410 4.47 -14.16 -27.23
CA THR A 410 4.06 -12.77 -27.44
C THR A 410 3.13 -12.15 -26.39
N LYS A 411 2.44 -12.92 -25.53
CA LYS A 411 1.57 -12.39 -24.47
C LYS A 411 2.09 -12.82 -23.11
N ALA A 412 2.14 -11.93 -22.12
CA ALA A 412 2.48 -12.31 -20.76
C ALA A 412 1.58 -11.64 -19.72
N TYR A 413 1.35 -12.34 -18.62
CA TYR A 413 0.60 -11.83 -17.49
C TYR A 413 1.41 -11.98 -16.22
N VAL A 414 1.51 -10.91 -15.43
CA VAL A 414 2.32 -10.87 -14.21
C VAL A 414 1.47 -10.45 -13.02
N GLY A 415 1.82 -10.91 -11.83
CA GLY A 415 1.37 -10.31 -10.57
C GLY A 415 2.26 -9.12 -10.19
N VAL A 416 1.96 -8.52 -9.06
CA VAL A 416 2.70 -7.40 -8.49
C VAL A 416 3.46 -7.89 -7.25
N GLU A 417 4.76 -7.66 -7.20
CA GLU A 417 5.56 -8.06 -6.04
C GLU A 417 5.02 -7.44 -4.74
N GLY A 418 4.88 -8.26 -3.69
CA GLY A 418 4.35 -7.82 -2.40
C GLY A 418 2.83 -7.61 -2.36
N CYS A 419 2.15 -7.92 -3.46
CA CYS A 419 0.70 -7.87 -3.54
C CYS A 419 0.04 -9.09 -2.90
N ARG A 420 -0.93 -8.82 -2.02
CA ARG A 420 -1.73 -9.82 -1.30
C ARG A 420 -3.01 -10.15 -2.04
N THR A 421 -3.73 -9.14 -2.52
CA THR A 421 -4.96 -9.33 -3.32
C THR A 421 -4.91 -8.44 -4.56
N CYS A 422 -5.55 -8.85 -5.65
CA CYS A 422 -5.54 -8.12 -6.91
C CYS A 422 -6.80 -8.33 -7.74
N GLU A 423 -7.01 -7.43 -8.68
CA GLU A 423 -7.93 -7.57 -9.80
C GLU A 423 -7.20 -8.19 -11.00
N ALA A 424 -7.88 -9.11 -11.68
CA ALA A 424 -7.33 -9.81 -12.83
C ALA A 424 -7.03 -8.84 -13.99
N PRO A 425 -5.89 -8.99 -14.69
CA PRO A 425 -5.60 -8.19 -15.87
C PRO A 425 -6.60 -8.47 -17.00
N THR A 426 -6.95 -7.44 -17.77
CA THR A 426 -7.77 -7.59 -18.96
C THR A 426 -7.04 -8.43 -20.01
N ALA A 427 -7.78 -9.26 -20.75
CA ALA A 427 -7.22 -10.07 -21.82
C ALA A 427 -6.61 -9.18 -22.91
N LEU A 428 -5.33 -9.41 -23.23
CA LEU A 428 -4.63 -8.67 -24.27
C LEU A 428 -5.15 -9.07 -25.66
N SER A 429 -5.52 -8.09 -26.47
CA SER A 429 -5.92 -8.29 -27.88
C SER A 429 -4.71 -8.56 -28.80
N SER A 430 -3.55 -7.98 -28.49
CA SER A 430 -2.29 -8.13 -29.24
C SER A 430 -1.14 -8.64 -28.36
N ALA A 431 0.05 -8.79 -28.95
CA ALA A 431 1.28 -9.04 -28.20
C ALA A 431 1.52 -7.94 -27.14
N GLY A 432 2.04 -8.31 -25.96
CA GLY A 432 2.30 -7.40 -24.86
C GLY A 432 2.35 -8.09 -23.49
N MET A 433 2.48 -7.29 -22.43
CA MET A 433 2.41 -7.76 -21.04
C MET A 433 1.32 -7.00 -20.27
N ALA A 434 0.61 -7.70 -19.40
CA ALA A 434 -0.40 -7.11 -18.52
C ALA A 434 -0.18 -7.55 -17.08
N ALA A 435 -0.13 -6.59 -16.16
CA ALA A 435 -0.03 -6.87 -14.73
C ALA A 435 -1.42 -6.90 -14.09
N ALA A 436 -1.61 -7.78 -13.11
CA ALA A 436 -2.75 -7.70 -12.21
C ALA A 436 -2.69 -6.38 -11.42
N LYS A 437 -3.85 -5.77 -11.17
CA LYS A 437 -3.92 -4.53 -10.39
C LYS A 437 -4.03 -4.90 -8.92
N CYS A 438 -3.03 -4.58 -8.13
CA CYS A 438 -3.01 -4.86 -6.71
C CYS A 438 -4.06 -4.07 -5.94
N THR A 439 -4.83 -4.76 -5.10
CA THR A 439 -5.89 -4.22 -4.25
C THR A 439 -5.55 -4.28 -2.76
N ALA A 440 -4.54 -5.05 -2.35
CA ALA A 440 -3.96 -4.98 -1.01
C ALA A 440 -2.54 -5.54 -1.02
N CYS A 441 -1.66 -5.04 -0.15
CA CYS A 441 -0.29 -5.54 0.02
C CYS A 441 -0.16 -6.53 1.19
N ASN A 442 0.97 -7.23 1.23
CA ASN A 442 1.37 -8.06 2.37
C ASN A 442 1.68 -7.19 3.60
N GLU A 443 1.70 -7.81 4.78
CA GLU A 443 2.01 -7.11 6.04
C GLU A 443 3.33 -6.33 5.95
N GLY A 444 3.33 -5.10 6.49
CA GLY A 444 4.48 -4.19 6.44
C GLY A 444 4.67 -3.46 5.10
N LYS A 445 3.77 -3.65 4.13
CA LYS A 445 3.77 -2.95 2.84
C LYS A 445 2.46 -2.19 2.60
N ALA A 446 2.58 -1.07 1.91
CA ALA A 446 1.49 -0.22 1.45
C ALA A 446 1.39 -0.26 -0.08
N LEU A 447 0.19 -0.05 -0.61
CA LEU A 447 -0.05 0.06 -2.05
C LEU A 447 0.58 1.35 -2.57
N THR A 448 1.18 1.29 -3.75
CA THR A 448 1.52 2.49 -4.52
C THR A 448 0.25 3.09 -5.11
N GLY A 449 0.16 4.42 -5.27
CA GLY A 449 -1.04 5.08 -5.81
C GLY A 449 -1.52 4.66 -7.22
N SER A 450 -0.71 3.92 -7.99
CA SER A 450 -1.11 3.33 -9.27
C SER A 450 -1.86 2.00 -9.14
N GLY A 451 -1.80 1.35 -7.96
CA GLY A 451 -2.27 -0.02 -7.76
C GLY A 451 -1.38 -1.09 -8.40
N TYR A 452 -0.24 -0.76 -9.01
CA TYR A 452 0.65 -1.74 -9.65
C TYR A 452 1.94 -1.99 -8.85
N GLY A 453 1.95 -1.66 -7.56
CA GLY A 453 3.11 -1.82 -6.68
C GLY A 453 2.72 -1.98 -5.21
N CYS A 454 3.56 -2.71 -4.47
CA CYS A 454 3.52 -2.81 -3.01
C CYS A 454 4.90 -2.56 -2.42
N VAL A 455 5.00 -1.55 -1.56
CA VAL A 455 6.28 -1.05 -1.07
C VAL A 455 6.25 -0.95 0.45
N THR A 456 7.41 -1.06 1.08
CA THR A 456 7.49 -1.08 2.53
C THR A 456 7.35 0.32 3.10
N CYS A 457 6.75 0.43 4.28
CA CYS A 457 6.41 1.72 4.84
C CYS A 457 6.64 1.73 6.35
N SER A 458 7.91 1.73 6.75
CA SER A 458 8.34 1.65 8.16
C SER A 458 8.60 3.02 8.79
N VAL A 459 8.23 4.10 8.12
CA VAL A 459 8.42 5.47 8.63
C VAL A 459 7.44 5.72 9.79
N PRO A 460 7.91 6.07 11.01
CA PRO A 460 7.03 6.23 12.17
C PRO A 460 6.02 7.36 11.95
N GLY A 461 4.72 7.05 12.03
CA GLY A 461 3.68 8.02 11.69
C GLY A 461 3.48 8.19 10.19
N CYS A 462 3.89 7.21 9.36
CA CYS A 462 3.62 7.13 7.93
C CYS A 462 2.45 6.20 7.61
N SER A 463 1.58 6.61 6.71
CA SER A 463 0.36 5.92 6.26
C SER A 463 0.45 5.37 4.83
N ALA A 464 1.25 5.95 3.93
CA ALA A 464 1.48 5.42 2.58
C ALA A 464 2.89 5.74 2.09
N CYS A 465 3.42 4.88 1.21
CA CYS A 465 4.76 5.02 0.67
C CYS A 465 4.74 4.80 -0.84
N ARG A 466 5.44 5.67 -1.59
CA ARG A 466 5.54 5.55 -3.07
C ARG A 466 6.59 4.53 -3.50
N ALA A 467 7.57 4.35 -2.64
CA ALA A 467 8.68 3.41 -2.74
C ALA A 467 9.07 3.03 -1.31
N ASP A 468 9.96 2.07 -1.18
CA ASP A 468 10.40 1.55 0.11
C ASP A 468 10.87 2.62 1.10
N ASN A 469 10.18 2.70 2.24
CA ASN A 469 10.36 3.67 3.33
C ASN A 469 10.39 5.14 2.87
N MET A 470 9.89 5.39 1.67
CA MET A 470 9.70 6.70 1.09
C MET A 470 8.27 7.10 1.41
N CYS A 471 8.10 7.67 2.60
CA CYS A 471 6.81 8.10 3.05
C CYS A 471 6.25 9.16 2.10
N GLU A 472 5.18 8.81 1.38
CA GLU A 472 4.43 9.77 0.58
C GLU A 472 3.25 10.32 1.37
N ALA A 473 2.89 9.69 2.50
CA ALA A 473 1.84 10.17 3.38
C ALA A 473 2.03 9.85 4.86
N CYS A 474 1.81 10.83 5.76
CA CYS A 474 1.82 10.59 7.21
C CYS A 474 0.45 10.16 7.75
N GLY A 475 0.44 9.43 8.86
CA GLY A 475 -0.72 9.14 9.69
C GLY A 475 -0.94 10.23 10.75
N ASP A 476 -2.05 10.13 11.47
CA ASP A 476 -2.54 11.22 12.34
C ASP A 476 -1.53 11.69 13.39
N GLY A 477 -1.53 13.01 13.62
CA GLY A 477 -0.62 13.67 14.57
C GLY A 477 0.84 13.66 14.14
N HIS A 478 1.15 13.40 12.87
CA HIS A 478 2.48 13.53 12.30
C HIS A 478 2.44 14.33 10.99
N ARG A 479 3.44 15.18 10.75
CA ARG A 479 3.60 15.97 9.54
C ARG A 479 4.75 15.41 8.71
N LEU A 480 4.58 15.34 7.40
CA LEU A 480 5.63 14.88 6.48
C LEU A 480 6.72 15.94 6.36
N GLU A 481 7.92 15.61 6.80
CA GLU A 481 9.16 16.35 6.53
C GLU A 481 10.08 15.47 5.69
N GLY A 482 10.15 15.78 4.39
CA GLY A 482 10.90 14.97 3.43
C GLY A 482 10.25 13.60 3.26
N GLU A 483 10.98 12.54 3.63
CA GLU A 483 10.54 11.14 3.59
C GLU A 483 10.16 10.62 4.99
N THR A 484 10.13 11.51 6.00
CA THR A 484 9.89 11.16 7.41
C THR A 484 8.69 11.88 8.01
N CYS A 485 8.04 11.24 8.99
CA CYS A 485 6.87 11.81 9.67
C CYS A 485 7.22 12.27 11.09
N VAL A 486 6.97 13.54 11.38
CA VAL A 486 7.36 14.19 12.64
C VAL A 486 6.12 14.50 13.47
N ARG A 487 6.09 14.09 14.74
CA ARG A 487 4.93 14.31 15.62
C ARG A 487 4.56 15.79 15.69
N THR A 488 3.31 16.06 15.37
CA THR A 488 2.65 17.36 15.51
C THR A 488 2.03 17.43 16.90
N GLY A 489 2.85 17.57 17.95
CA GLY A 489 2.39 17.99 19.28
C GLY A 489 2.97 17.24 20.48
N GLY A 490 3.91 17.89 21.18
CA GLY A 490 3.94 17.92 22.64
C GLY A 490 3.66 19.36 23.05
N ASN A 491 2.54 19.59 23.75
CA ASN A 491 2.29 20.88 24.38
C ASN A 491 3.49 21.26 25.25
N LEU A 492 4.10 22.42 25.01
CA LEU A 492 4.76 23.14 26.09
C LEU A 492 3.68 23.39 27.14
N SER A 493 3.83 22.74 28.28
CA SER A 493 2.95 22.95 29.44
C SER A 493 2.78 24.44 29.68
N THR A 494 1.55 24.84 29.94
CA THR A 494 1.06 26.20 30.18
C THR A 494 1.80 26.95 31.30
N GLY A 495 2.79 26.32 31.97
CA GLY A 495 3.70 26.93 32.93
C GLY A 495 4.86 27.75 32.34
N ALA A 496 5.18 27.66 31.04
CA ALA A 496 6.32 28.40 30.46
C ALA A 496 5.96 29.78 29.87
N ILE A 497 4.66 30.07 29.63
CA ILE A 497 4.21 31.31 28.97
C ILE A 497 3.89 32.43 29.99
N ALA A 498 3.88 32.12 31.29
CA ALA A 498 3.74 33.13 32.36
C ALA A 498 5.08 33.78 32.80
N GLY A 499 6.22 33.38 32.23
CA GLY A 499 7.54 33.87 32.64
C GLY A 499 8.08 35.08 31.85
N ILE A 500 7.66 35.25 30.59
CA ILE A 500 8.27 36.25 29.69
C ILE A 500 7.57 37.62 29.79
N SER A 501 6.28 37.65 30.18
CA SER A 501 5.53 38.90 30.38
C SER A 501 5.92 39.62 31.68
N VAL A 502 6.37 38.92 32.72
CA VAL A 502 6.82 39.55 33.97
C VAL A 502 8.23 40.13 33.84
N ALA A 503 9.14 39.47 33.12
CA ALA A 503 10.49 39.97 32.90
C ALA A 503 10.49 41.28 32.08
N ALA A 504 9.65 41.38 31.05
CA ALA A 504 9.52 42.61 30.26
C ALA A 504 8.98 43.79 31.09
N VAL A 505 7.96 43.54 31.94
CA VAL A 505 7.39 44.60 32.80
C VAL A 505 8.37 45.03 33.90
N VAL A 506 9.15 44.11 34.48
CA VAL A 506 10.18 44.45 35.48
C VAL A 506 11.34 45.22 34.87
N VAL A 507 11.78 44.86 33.65
CA VAL A 507 12.85 45.58 32.94
C VAL A 507 12.40 46.97 32.53
N VAL A 508 11.19 47.12 31.99
CA VAL A 508 10.63 48.44 31.63
C VAL A 508 10.36 49.28 32.89
N GLY A 509 9.81 48.69 33.94
CA GLY A 509 9.60 49.37 35.22
C GLY A 509 10.90 49.82 35.89
N GLY A 510 11.94 48.99 35.84
CA GLY A 510 13.28 49.32 36.35
C GLY A 510 13.96 50.43 35.56
N LEU A 511 13.83 50.43 34.23
CA LEU A 511 14.36 51.50 33.36
C LEU A 511 13.67 52.84 33.61
N VAL A 512 12.34 52.84 33.74
CA VAL A 512 11.58 54.06 34.02
C VAL A 512 11.91 54.59 35.42
N GLY A 513 12.01 53.71 36.43
CA GLY A 513 12.42 54.09 37.78
C GLY A 513 13.83 54.68 37.85
N PHE A 514 14.78 54.07 37.14
CA PHE A 514 16.16 54.57 37.06
C PHE A 514 16.25 55.92 36.36
N LEU A 515 15.51 56.13 35.27
CA LEU A 515 15.46 57.41 34.57
C LEU A 515 14.83 58.51 35.44
N CYS A 516 13.73 58.23 36.14
CA CYS A 516 13.12 59.18 37.07
C CYS A 516 14.08 59.55 38.22
N TRP A 517 14.75 58.57 38.83
CA TRP A 517 15.76 58.83 39.87
C TRP A 517 16.93 59.65 39.34
N TRP A 518 17.45 59.31 38.16
CA TRP A 518 18.57 60.01 37.52
C TRP A 518 18.24 61.48 37.28
N PHE A 519 17.06 61.80 36.72
CA PHE A 519 16.68 63.19 36.46
C PHE A 519 16.38 63.98 37.74
N ILE A 520 15.84 63.36 38.77
CA ILE A 520 15.52 64.04 40.04
C ILE A 520 16.77 64.27 40.89
N CYS A 521 17.71 63.30 40.93
CA CYS A 521 18.89 63.37 41.80
C CYS A 521 20.10 64.07 41.16
N ARG A 522 20.18 64.20 39.82
CA ARG A 522 21.24 65.00 39.18
C ARG A 522 21.04 66.51 39.27
N GLY A 523 19.89 66.98 39.69
CA GLY A 523 19.62 68.41 39.89
C GLY A 523 20.09 68.96 41.26
N LYS A 524 20.77 68.16 42.08
CA LYS A 524 21.15 68.56 43.45
C LYS A 524 22.56 68.18 43.89
N ALA A 525 23.46 67.95 42.94
CA ALA A 525 24.91 67.85 43.17
C ALA A 525 25.61 69.08 42.58
#